data_AF-A0A962VZ00-F1
#
_entry.id   AF-A0A962VZ00-F1
#
_cell.length_a   1.000
_cell.length_b   1.000
_cell.length_c   1.000
_cell.angle_alpha   90.00
_cell.angle_beta   90.00
_cell.angle_gamma   90.00
#
_symmetry.space_group_name_H-M   'P 1'
#
loop_
_entity.id
_entity.type
_entity.pdbx_description
1 polymer ?
#
loop_
_entity_poly.entity_id
_entity_poly.type
_entity_poly.pdbx_seq_one_letter_code
_entity_poly.pdbx_strand_id
1 'polypeptide(L)'
;ATYDDYAIPSGILNATVSGLTSRSILNAAIGPNDFHGCVFYQEFTPHDRSGWFLDRVAGYFAAAEPVPLRRDPEERRERHRAMTGFLSRLHARYRVSDRNFVKPGVAEATRVLLRRLPGLLLLRDADHPDTGHLRLLAEEKRVPVVIDPAMPIQATALIEDLS
;
A
#
# COMPACT_ATOMS: atom_id res chain seq x y z
N ALA A 1 11.87 0.77 -2.24
CA ALA A 1 10.72 1.28 -1.49
C ALA A 1 10.87 2.78 -1.36
N THR A 2 9.77 3.53 -1.45
CA THR A 2 9.69 4.98 -1.22
C THR A 2 10.20 5.32 0.19
N TYR A 3 10.56 6.59 0.43
CA TYR A 3 10.92 7.06 1.77
C TYR A 3 9.69 7.28 2.64
N ASP A 4 8.58 7.65 2.00
CA ASP A 4 7.31 7.93 2.66
C ASP A 4 6.35 6.75 2.58
N ASP A 5 5.53 6.62 3.62
CA ASP A 5 4.39 5.73 3.72
C ASP A 5 3.13 6.62 3.76
N TYR A 6 2.34 6.63 2.69
CA TYR A 6 1.25 7.57 2.49
C TYR A 6 0.06 6.91 1.78
N ALA A 7 -1.09 7.56 1.82
CA ALA A 7 -2.30 7.06 1.19
C ALA A 7 -2.22 7.23 -0.32
N ILE A 8 -2.38 6.12 -1.05
CA ILE A 8 -2.51 6.14 -2.51
C ILE A 8 -3.99 5.94 -2.84
N PRO A 9 -4.70 6.92 -3.43
CA PRO A 9 -6.14 6.86 -3.66
C PRO A 9 -6.60 5.60 -4.42
N SER A 10 -5.84 5.17 -5.43
CA SER A 10 -6.15 3.95 -6.20
C SER A 10 -6.06 2.67 -5.35
N GLY A 11 -5.20 2.66 -4.33
CA GLY A 11 -5.08 1.55 -3.38
C GLY A 11 -6.31 1.40 -2.47
N ILE A 12 -7.01 2.50 -2.19
CA ILE A 12 -8.22 2.53 -1.34
C ILE A 12 -9.43 2.06 -2.15
N LEU A 13 -9.64 2.62 -3.34
CA LEU A 13 -10.85 2.41 -4.12
C LEU A 13 -10.91 1.06 -4.85
N ASN A 14 -9.80 0.30 -4.88
CA ASN A 14 -9.67 -0.91 -5.70
C ASN A 14 -10.08 -0.69 -7.17
N ALA A 15 -9.96 0.53 -7.66
CA ALA A 15 -10.44 0.96 -8.95
C ALA A 15 -9.27 1.57 -9.74
N THR A 16 -9.27 1.32 -11.04
CA THR A 16 -8.38 2.05 -11.94
C THR A 16 -8.88 3.49 -12.02
N VAL A 17 -8.12 4.42 -11.43
CA VAL A 17 -8.33 5.87 -11.68
C VAL A 17 -8.01 6.18 -13.14
N SER A 18 -7.10 5.39 -13.72
CA SER A 18 -6.65 5.42 -15.11
C SER A 18 -6.46 3.98 -15.58
N GLY A 19 -6.94 3.67 -16.77
CA GLY A 19 -6.75 2.40 -17.46
C GLY A 19 -8.05 1.63 -17.67
N LEU A 20 -8.29 1.24 -18.92
CA LEU A 20 -9.32 0.27 -19.33
C LEU A 20 -8.76 -1.15 -19.39
N THR A 21 -7.66 -1.43 -18.67
CA THR A 21 -6.96 -2.71 -18.73
C THR A 21 -6.90 -3.35 -17.37
N SER A 22 -7.06 -4.67 -17.32
CA SER A 22 -6.80 -5.46 -16.10
C SER A 22 -5.32 -5.45 -15.71
N ARG A 23 -5.01 -6.13 -14.60
CA ARG A 23 -3.63 -6.58 -14.34
C ARG A 23 -3.15 -7.50 -15.46
N SER A 24 -1.83 -7.56 -15.63
CA SER A 24 -1.18 -8.45 -16.60
C SER A 24 -1.57 -9.92 -16.37
N ILE A 25 -1.76 -10.63 -17.46
CA ILE A 25 -2.09 -12.05 -17.52
C ILE A 25 -0.92 -12.74 -18.22
N LEU A 26 -0.44 -13.84 -17.64
CA LEU A 26 0.51 -14.75 -18.26
C LEU A 26 -0.09 -16.16 -18.17
N ASN A 27 -0.43 -16.73 -19.31
CA ASN A 27 -1.05 -18.05 -19.42
C ASN A 27 -0.57 -18.78 -20.69
N ALA A 28 -1.05 -20.00 -20.92
CA ALA A 28 -0.62 -20.83 -22.04
C ALA A 28 -0.97 -20.25 -23.44
N ALA A 29 -1.82 -19.23 -23.53
CA ALA A 29 -2.14 -18.56 -24.79
C ALA A 29 -1.13 -17.46 -25.17
N ILE A 30 -0.15 -17.18 -24.30
CA ILE A 30 0.87 -16.15 -24.50
C ILE A 30 2.18 -16.85 -24.86
N GLY A 31 2.69 -16.57 -26.06
CA GLY A 31 3.92 -17.16 -26.57
C GLY A 31 5.18 -16.60 -25.87
N PRO A 32 6.33 -17.28 -26.02
CA PRO A 32 7.58 -16.88 -25.37
C PRO A 32 8.12 -15.51 -25.82
N ASN A 33 7.64 -14.98 -26.94
CA ASN A 33 8.03 -13.69 -27.50
C ASN A 33 6.92 -12.63 -27.38
N ASP A 34 5.78 -12.96 -26.77
CA ASP A 34 4.67 -12.03 -26.60
C ASP A 34 4.85 -11.21 -25.32
N PHE A 35 4.25 -10.02 -25.31
CA PHE A 35 4.03 -9.30 -24.06
C PHE A 35 2.96 -10.02 -23.22
N HIS A 36 3.00 -9.81 -21.90
CA HIS A 36 1.90 -10.26 -21.04
C HIS A 36 0.57 -9.62 -21.51
N GLY A 37 -0.49 -10.44 -21.60
CA GLY A 37 -1.81 -9.98 -22.01
C GLY A 37 -2.54 -9.22 -20.91
N CYS A 38 -3.71 -8.67 -21.25
CA CYS A 38 -4.65 -8.11 -20.28
C CYS A 38 -6.08 -8.18 -20.83
N VAL A 39 -7.09 -8.06 -19.96
CA VAL A 39 -8.48 -7.85 -20.38
C VAL A 39 -8.69 -6.36 -20.64
N PHE A 40 -9.25 -6.03 -21.78
CA PHE A 40 -9.70 -4.68 -22.11
C PHE A 40 -11.18 -4.52 -21.74
N TYR A 41 -11.48 -3.54 -20.89
CA TYR A 41 -12.82 -3.24 -20.40
C TYR A 41 -13.53 -2.25 -21.34
N GLN A 42 -13.94 -2.74 -22.50
CA GLN A 42 -14.55 -1.92 -23.55
C GLN A 42 -15.82 -1.19 -23.07
N GLU A 43 -16.61 -1.81 -22.19
CA GLU A 43 -17.84 -1.25 -21.63
C GLU A 43 -17.63 0.04 -20.83
N PHE A 44 -16.41 0.27 -20.30
CA PHE A 44 -16.10 1.47 -19.53
C PHE A 44 -15.49 2.59 -20.36
N THR A 45 -15.37 2.44 -21.69
CA THR A 45 -14.88 3.48 -22.60
C THR A 45 -15.58 4.84 -22.40
N PRO A 46 -16.92 4.93 -22.22
CA PRO A 46 -17.59 6.21 -21.99
C PRO A 46 -17.19 6.92 -20.69
N HIS A 47 -16.60 6.18 -19.74
CA HIS A 47 -16.17 6.66 -18.44
C HIS A 47 -14.65 6.81 -18.32
N ASP A 48 -13.90 6.54 -19.39
CA ASP A 48 -12.45 6.56 -19.35
C ASP A 48 -11.91 7.97 -19.05
N ARG A 49 -11.04 8.04 -18.04
CA ARG A 49 -10.32 9.25 -17.61
C ARG A 49 -8.81 9.12 -17.78
N SER A 50 -8.33 8.05 -18.43
CA SER A 50 -6.90 7.78 -18.61
C SER A 50 -6.18 8.94 -19.29
N GLY A 51 -6.70 9.41 -20.43
CA GLY A 51 -6.11 10.54 -21.17
C GLY A 51 -6.01 11.80 -20.30
N TRP A 52 -7.12 12.22 -19.69
CA TRP A 52 -7.14 13.37 -18.78
C TRP A 52 -6.15 13.23 -17.61
N PHE A 53 -6.07 12.04 -17.00
CA PHE A 53 -5.17 11.80 -15.88
C PHE A 53 -3.70 11.90 -16.32
N LEU A 54 -3.35 11.27 -17.45
CA LEU A 54 -2.01 11.34 -18.03
C LEU A 54 -1.65 12.77 -18.41
N ASP A 55 -2.56 13.53 -19.02
CA ASP A 55 -2.35 14.95 -19.36
C ASP A 55 -2.08 15.78 -18.10
N ARG A 56 -2.85 15.55 -17.02
CA ARG A 56 -2.65 16.23 -15.74
C ARG A 56 -1.29 15.94 -15.14
N VAL A 57 -0.87 14.67 -15.13
CA VAL A 57 0.45 14.27 -14.62
C VAL A 57 1.57 14.82 -15.50
N ALA A 58 1.44 14.70 -16.83
CA ALA A 58 2.42 15.17 -17.79
C ALA A 58 2.61 16.70 -17.74
N GLY A 59 1.56 17.46 -17.41
CA GLY A 59 1.64 18.90 -17.19
C GLY A 59 2.64 19.31 -16.09
N TYR A 60 2.95 18.43 -15.13
CA TYR A 60 3.96 18.70 -14.11
C TYR A 60 5.40 18.43 -14.59
N PHE A 61 5.60 17.72 -15.70
CA PHE A 61 6.94 17.31 -16.14
C PHE A 61 7.81 18.50 -16.50
N ALA A 62 7.25 19.56 -17.09
CA ALA A 62 7.99 20.76 -17.44
C ALA A 62 8.53 21.54 -16.22
N ALA A 63 7.87 21.39 -15.06
CA ALA A 63 8.28 22.02 -13.81
C ALA A 63 9.06 21.06 -12.89
N ALA A 64 9.24 19.81 -13.29
CA ALA A 64 9.92 18.81 -12.51
C ALA A 64 11.44 18.96 -12.69
N GLU A 65 12.11 19.46 -11.66
CA GLU A 65 13.57 19.49 -11.64
C GLU A 65 14.13 18.10 -11.37
N PRO A 66 15.13 17.62 -12.13
CA PRO A 66 15.81 16.37 -11.86
C PRO A 66 16.48 16.41 -10.48
N VAL A 67 15.94 15.67 -9.53
CA VAL A 67 16.55 15.51 -8.20
C VAL A 67 17.46 14.28 -8.23
N PRO A 68 18.71 14.37 -7.73
CA PRO A 68 19.55 13.19 -7.59
C PRO A 68 18.83 12.14 -6.74
N LEU A 69 18.81 10.90 -7.22
CA LEU A 69 18.21 9.79 -6.49
C LEU A 69 18.90 9.65 -5.13
N ARG A 70 18.11 9.78 -4.07
CA ARG A 70 18.55 9.55 -2.69
C ARG A 70 19.00 8.09 -2.55
N ARG A 71 20.32 7.88 -2.50
CA ARG A 71 20.97 6.56 -2.56
C ARG A 71 21.93 6.31 -1.39
N ASP A 72 21.84 7.10 -0.32
CA ASP A 72 22.70 6.94 0.84
C ASP A 72 22.61 5.51 1.41
N PRO A 73 23.71 4.73 1.33
CA PRO A 73 23.74 3.38 1.87
C PRO A 73 23.53 3.34 3.39
N GLU A 74 23.92 4.38 4.12
CA GLU A 74 23.80 4.44 5.57
C GLU A 74 22.35 4.62 6.00
N GLU A 75 21.64 5.58 5.41
CA GLU A 75 20.20 5.77 5.61
C GLU A 75 19.40 4.50 5.28
N ARG A 76 19.75 3.81 4.18
CA ARG A 76 19.13 2.52 3.83
C ARG A 76 19.34 1.46 4.92
N ARG A 77 20.54 1.38 5.50
CA ARG A 77 20.85 0.45 6.59
C ARG A 77 20.12 0.83 7.88
N GLU A 78 20.01 2.12 8.18
CA GLU A 78 19.28 2.61 9.34
C GLU A 78 17.79 2.28 9.24
N ARG A 79 17.15 2.58 8.11
CA ARG A 79 15.75 2.22 7.86
C ARG A 79 15.51 0.71 7.94
N HIS A 80 16.43 -0.08 7.39
CA HIS A 80 16.36 -1.53 7.50
C HIS A 80 16.45 -1.99 8.96
N ARG A 81 17.38 -1.44 9.75
CA ARG A 81 17.51 -1.73 11.18
C ARG A 81 16.25 -1.34 11.96
N ALA A 82 15.69 -0.15 11.71
CA ALA A 82 14.47 0.32 12.34
C ALA A 82 13.27 -0.58 12.03
N MET A 83 13.10 -0.96 10.76
CA MET A 83 12.03 -1.88 10.33
C MET A 83 12.19 -3.27 10.94
N THR A 84 13.40 -3.85 10.89
CA THR A 84 13.66 -5.17 11.47
C THR A 84 13.42 -5.15 12.98
N GLY A 85 13.91 -4.14 13.69
CA GLY A 85 13.65 -3.97 15.11
C GLY A 85 12.16 -3.83 15.44
N PHE A 86 11.42 -3.06 14.64
CA PHE A 86 9.97 -2.94 14.77
C PHE A 86 9.24 -4.28 14.59
N LEU A 87 9.55 -5.01 13.52
CA LEU A 87 8.94 -6.33 13.26
C LEU A 87 9.25 -7.31 14.41
N SER A 88 10.50 -7.37 14.88
CA SER A 88 10.86 -8.22 16.03
C SER A 88 10.06 -7.88 17.29
N ARG A 89 9.81 -6.59 17.57
CA ARG A 89 8.97 -6.17 18.70
C ARG A 89 7.52 -6.63 18.51
N LEU A 90 6.96 -6.51 17.32
CA LEU A 90 5.58 -6.96 17.04
C LEU A 90 5.43 -8.48 17.23
N HIS A 91 6.38 -9.26 16.72
CA HIS A 91 6.39 -10.71 16.90
C HIS A 91 6.42 -11.11 18.38
N ALA A 92 7.30 -10.48 19.17
CA ALA A 92 7.39 -10.75 20.60
C ALA A 92 6.14 -10.31 21.37
N ARG A 93 5.61 -9.12 21.07
CA ARG A 93 4.49 -8.51 21.81
C ARG A 93 3.15 -9.17 21.51
N TYR A 94 2.88 -9.46 20.24
CA TYR A 94 1.58 -9.95 19.77
C TYR A 94 1.58 -11.45 19.46
N ARG A 95 2.68 -12.16 19.74
CA ARG A 95 2.82 -13.61 19.53
C ARG A 95 2.44 -14.07 18.12
N VAL A 96 2.75 -13.24 17.13
CA VAL A 96 2.45 -13.53 15.72
C VAL A 96 3.34 -14.70 15.26
N SER A 97 2.69 -15.82 14.97
CA SER A 97 3.29 -17.10 14.57
C SER A 97 3.99 -17.02 13.20
N ASP A 98 3.35 -16.36 12.24
CA ASP A 98 3.85 -16.14 10.87
C ASP A 98 4.02 -14.65 10.56
N ARG A 99 5.21 -14.27 10.07
CA ARG A 99 5.51 -12.90 9.60
C ARG A 99 4.51 -12.43 8.53
N ASN A 100 3.89 -13.34 7.79
CA ASN A 100 2.87 -13.02 6.80
C ASN A 100 1.60 -12.38 7.39
N PHE A 101 1.36 -12.50 8.69
CA PHE A 101 0.24 -11.83 9.35
C PHE A 101 0.52 -10.37 9.74
N VAL A 102 1.78 -9.92 9.62
CA VAL A 102 2.14 -8.51 9.80
C VAL A 102 2.12 -7.82 8.44
N LYS A 103 1.27 -6.80 8.29
CA LYS A 103 1.08 -6.03 7.05
C LYS A 103 1.49 -4.57 7.25
N PRO A 104 2.79 -4.25 7.09
CA PRO A 104 3.33 -2.90 7.28
C PRO A 104 2.98 -1.98 6.11
N GLY A 105 2.62 -0.75 6.42
CA GLY A 105 2.34 0.33 5.48
C GLY A 105 0.85 0.63 5.31
N VAL A 106 0.53 1.87 4.94
CA VAL A 106 -0.85 2.37 4.74
C VAL A 106 -1.59 1.51 3.72
N ALA A 107 -0.99 1.24 2.56
CA ALA A 107 -1.63 0.48 1.49
C ALA A 107 -1.93 -0.97 1.90
N GLU A 108 -1.01 -1.62 2.59
CA GLU A 108 -1.16 -3.00 3.05
C GLU A 108 -2.18 -3.11 4.20
N ALA A 109 -2.17 -2.15 5.14
CA ALA A 109 -3.18 -2.04 6.19
C ALA A 109 -4.59 -1.82 5.61
N THR A 110 -4.70 -0.97 4.57
CA THR A 110 -5.96 -0.74 3.84
C THR A 110 -6.48 -2.05 3.26
N ARG A 111 -5.59 -2.82 2.63
CA ARG A 111 -5.95 -4.11 2.02
C ARG A 111 -6.39 -5.15 3.05
N VAL A 112 -5.79 -5.16 4.24
CA VAL A 112 -6.21 -6.02 5.35
C VAL A 112 -7.62 -5.66 5.80
N LEU A 113 -7.87 -4.39 6.11
CA LEU A 113 -9.17 -3.93 6.57
C LEU A 113 -10.27 -4.19 5.52
N LEU A 114 -9.98 -3.95 4.24
CA LEU A 114 -10.98 -4.13 3.17
C LEU A 114 -11.25 -5.61 2.81
N ARG A 115 -10.25 -6.50 2.88
CA ARG A 115 -10.32 -7.83 2.19
C ARG A 115 -9.80 -9.02 2.98
N ARG A 116 -9.39 -8.84 4.24
CA ARG A 116 -8.89 -9.91 5.12
C ARG A 116 -9.65 -9.88 6.44
N LEU A 117 -9.24 -10.73 7.38
CA LEU A 117 -9.72 -10.73 8.76
C LEU A 117 -8.77 -9.86 9.62
N PRO A 118 -9.12 -8.59 9.90
CA PRO A 118 -8.25 -7.70 10.66
C PRO A 118 -8.33 -7.99 12.16
N GLY A 119 -7.18 -8.24 12.79
CA GLY A 119 -7.09 -8.43 14.25
C GLY A 119 -6.72 -7.16 15.01
N LEU A 120 -5.76 -6.38 14.52
CA LEU A 120 -5.28 -5.15 15.17
C LEU A 120 -4.77 -4.15 14.14
N LEU A 121 -5.07 -2.86 14.33
CA LEU A 121 -4.45 -1.77 13.60
C LEU A 121 -3.48 -1.01 14.51
N LEU A 122 -2.24 -0.82 14.07
CA LEU A 122 -1.29 0.08 14.69
C LEU A 122 -1.14 1.34 13.83
N LEU A 123 -1.18 2.51 14.47
CA LEU A 123 -0.96 3.81 13.84
C LEU A 123 0.20 4.53 14.53
N ARG A 124 1.05 5.22 13.76
CA ARG A 124 2.17 5.97 14.33
C ARG A 124 1.69 7.22 15.05
N ASP A 125 0.71 7.87 14.44
CA ASP A 125 0.03 9.05 14.92
C ASP A 125 -1.48 8.81 14.77
N ALA A 126 -2.22 9.18 15.81
CA ALA A 126 -3.66 9.00 15.89
C ALA A 126 -4.44 9.82 14.85
N ASP A 127 -3.87 10.93 14.35
CA ASP A 127 -4.57 11.87 13.49
C ASP A 127 -3.84 12.17 12.17
N HIS A 128 -2.86 11.33 11.80
CA HIS A 128 -2.16 11.50 10.53
C HIS A 128 -3.15 11.49 9.35
N PRO A 129 -3.09 12.45 8.41
CA PRO A 129 -4.05 12.54 7.31
C PRO A 129 -4.06 11.29 6.43
N ASP A 130 -2.88 10.71 6.15
CA ASP A 130 -2.76 9.46 5.36
C ASP A 130 -3.33 8.20 6.03
N THR A 131 -3.71 8.25 7.31
CA THR A 131 -4.32 7.12 8.03
C THR A 131 -5.80 7.35 8.33
N GLY A 132 -6.39 8.45 7.87
CA GLY A 132 -7.79 8.81 8.12
C GLY A 132 -8.78 7.72 7.68
N HIS A 133 -8.62 7.15 6.48
CA HIS A 133 -9.49 6.08 6.01
C HIS A 133 -9.31 4.77 6.78
N LEU A 134 -8.10 4.50 7.31
CA LEU A 134 -7.86 3.32 8.14
C LEU A 134 -8.61 3.40 9.46
N ARG A 135 -8.69 4.60 10.06
CA ARG A 135 -9.46 4.82 11.30
C ARG A 135 -10.94 4.58 11.09
N LEU A 136 -11.51 5.15 10.02
CA LEU A 136 -12.90 4.91 9.63
C LEU A 136 -13.18 3.41 9.46
N LEU A 137 -12.34 2.71 8.68
CA LEU A 137 -12.51 1.28 8.44
C LEU A 137 -12.34 0.44 9.71
N ALA A 138 -11.43 0.83 10.60
CA ALA A 138 -11.22 0.15 11.87
C ALA A 138 -12.43 0.32 12.79
N GLU A 139 -13.01 1.52 12.86
CA GLU A 139 -14.24 1.79 13.61
C GLU A 139 -15.41 0.95 13.10
N GLU A 140 -15.68 0.97 11.79
CA GLU A 140 -16.76 0.20 11.14
C GLU A 140 -16.64 -1.30 11.42
N LYS A 141 -15.40 -1.82 11.40
CA LYS A 141 -15.11 -3.24 11.60
C LYS A 141 -14.83 -3.60 13.06
N ARG A 142 -14.88 -2.63 13.97
CA ARG A 142 -14.55 -2.78 15.40
C ARG A 142 -13.17 -3.38 15.64
N VAL A 143 -12.21 -3.01 14.80
CA VAL A 143 -10.81 -3.43 14.92
C VAL A 143 -10.14 -2.55 15.97
N PRO A 144 -9.48 -3.12 16.99
CA PRO A 144 -8.76 -2.34 17.97
C PRO A 144 -7.65 -1.52 17.29
N VAL A 145 -7.46 -0.28 17.77
CA VAL A 145 -6.41 0.62 17.30
C VAL A 145 -5.43 0.90 18.42
N VAL A 146 -4.13 0.75 18.14
CA VAL A 146 -3.04 1.08 19.06
C VAL A 146 -2.16 2.15 18.42
N ILE A 147 -1.79 3.15 19.21
CA ILE A 147 -0.85 4.19 18.79
C ILE A 147 0.57 3.78 19.22
N ASP A 148 1.49 3.69 18.26
CA ASP A 148 2.91 3.43 18.49
C ASP A 148 3.76 4.48 17.76
N PRO A 149 4.12 5.59 18.44
CA PRO A 149 4.92 6.66 17.85
C PRO A 149 6.34 6.23 17.45
N ALA A 150 6.83 5.09 17.93
CA ALA A 150 8.16 4.56 17.63
C ALA A 150 8.20 3.71 16.35
N MET A 151 7.08 3.60 15.63
CA MET A 151 7.04 2.89 14.35
C MET A 151 7.80 3.66 13.25
N PRO A 152 8.52 2.94 12.37
CA PRO A 152 9.21 3.56 11.24
C PRO A 152 8.28 3.89 10.05
N ILE A 153 6.98 3.60 10.17
CA ILE A 153 5.94 3.72 9.12
C ILE A 153 4.63 4.20 9.74
N GLN A 154 3.69 4.70 8.93
CA GLN A 154 2.47 5.33 9.45
C GLN A 154 1.45 4.34 9.99
N ALA A 155 1.35 3.16 9.38
CA ALA A 155 0.36 2.17 9.76
C ALA A 155 0.89 0.75 9.63
N THR A 156 0.41 -0.16 10.46
CA THR A 156 0.61 -1.61 10.31
C THR A 156 -0.67 -2.31 10.72
N ALA A 157 -1.16 -3.24 9.90
CA ALA A 157 -2.27 -4.12 10.31
C ALA A 157 -1.75 -5.51 10.66
N LEU A 158 -2.29 -6.10 11.72
CA LEU A 158 -2.15 -7.51 12.03
C LEU A 158 -3.40 -8.24 11.56
N ILE A 159 -3.19 -9.33 10.83
CA ILE A 159 -4.25 -10.27 10.47
C ILE A 159 -4.49 -11.18 11.67
N GLU A 160 -5.75 -11.45 11.98
CA GLU A 160 -6.13 -12.38 13.05
C GLU A 160 -5.73 -13.81 12.65
N ASP A 161 -4.96 -14.48 13.51
CA ASP A 161 -4.62 -15.89 13.34
C ASP A 161 -5.74 -16.72 13.96
N LEU A 162 -6.47 -17.47 13.12
CA LEU A 162 -7.57 -18.34 13.57
C LEU A 162 -7.09 -19.73 14.01
N SER A 163 -5.78 -19.92 14.17
CA SER A 163 -5.16 -21.19 14.57
C SER A 163 -5.43 -21.56 16.03
#